data_AF-A0A7C5E7S2-F1
#
_entry.id   AF-A0A7C5E7S2-F1
#
_cell.length_a   1.000
_cell.length_b   1.000
_cell.length_c   1.000
_cell.angle_alpha   90.00
_cell.angle_beta   90.00
_cell.angle_gamma   90.00
#
_symmetry.space_group_name_H-M   'P 1'
#
loop_
_entity.id
_entity.type
_entity.pdbx_description
1 polymer ?
#
loop_
_entity_poly.entity_id
_entity_poly.type
_entity_poly.pdbx_seq_one_letter_code
_entity_poly.pdbx_strand_id
1 'polypeptide(L)' 'MEETALKQVEESSAQAWKVRTLAVGALLGALTGLGAAYLLVRRVEQRGQPLTLTPAKGLKLGVLLAGVLRSILSWGEE' A
#
# COMPACT_ATOMS: atom_id res chain seq x y z
N MET A 1 -14.62 17.00 -36.29
CA MET A 1 -15.57 16.35 -35.35
C MET A 1 -15.17 14.91 -35.03
N GLU A 2 -14.53 14.17 -35.93
CA GLU A 2 -14.03 12.82 -35.64
C GLU A 2 -12.76 12.80 -34.77
N GLU A 3 -11.89 13.81 -34.90
CA GLU A 3 -10.64 13.93 -34.13
C GLU A 3 -10.85 14.11 -32.62
N THR A 4 -11.97 14.70 -32.21
CA THR A 4 -12.36 14.88 -30.80
C THR A 4 -12.89 13.59 -30.16
N ALA A 5 -13.49 12.69 -30.95
CA ALA A 5 -14.03 11.42 -30.45
C ALA A 5 -12.91 10.41 -30.14
N LEU A 6 -11.84 10.41 -30.94
CA LEU A 6 -10.68 9.54 -30.74
C LEU A 6 -9.90 9.90 -29.46
N LYS A 7 -9.71 11.20 -29.17
CA LYS A 7 -9.08 11.67 -27.92
C LYS A 7 -9.88 11.29 -26.66
N GLN A 8 -11.22 11.32 -26.74
CA GLN A 8 -12.08 11.03 -25.59
C GLN A 8 -12.06 9.53 -25.19
N VAL A 9 -11.94 8.62 -26.17
CA VAL A 9 -11.81 7.18 -25.91
C VAL A 9 -10.44 6.87 -25.29
N GLU A 10 -9.39 7.55 -25.76
CA GLU A 10 -8.02 7.37 -25.25
C GLU A 10 -7.86 7.90 -23.81
N GLU A 11 -8.39 9.08 -23.49
CA GLU A 11 -8.40 9.62 -22.12
C GLU A 11 -9.22 8.77 -21.14
N SER A 12 -10.36 8.22 -21.59
CA SER A 12 -11.20 7.35 -20.76
C SER A 12 -10.48 6.05 -20.39
N SER A 13 -9.77 5.44 -21.36
CA SER A 13 -8.95 4.25 -21.13
C SER A 13 -7.73 4.55 -20.23
N ALA A 14 -7.12 5.73 -20.42
CA ALA A 14 -5.99 6.21 -19.62
C ALA A 14 -6.39 6.44 -18.15
N GLN A 15 -7.60 6.95 -17.91
CA GLN A 15 -8.08 7.14 -16.55
C GLN A 15 -8.47 5.81 -15.88
N ALA A 16 -9.02 4.86 -16.64
CA ALA A 16 -9.47 3.57 -16.13
C ALA A 16 -8.31 2.72 -15.58
N TRP A 17 -7.15 2.65 -16.26
CA TRP A 17 -6.01 1.87 -15.76
C TRP A 17 -5.43 2.47 -14.48
N LYS A 18 -5.34 3.81 -14.40
CA LYS A 18 -4.86 4.51 -13.21
C LYS A 18 -5.76 4.25 -12.00
N VAL A 19 -7.07 4.41 -12.16
CA VAL A 19 -8.05 4.13 -11.08
C VAL A 19 -8.01 2.66 -10.66
N ARG A 20 -7.95 1.74 -11.63
CA ARG A 20 -7.89 0.30 -11.34
C ARG A 20 -6.61 -0.08 -10.58
N THR A 21 -5.45 0.43 -10.98
CA THR A 21 -4.17 0.18 -10.30
C THR A 21 -4.21 0.69 -8.86
N LEU A 22 -4.72 1.91 -8.63
CA LEU A 22 -4.88 2.46 -7.29
C LEU A 22 -5.84 1.63 -6.44
N ALA A 23 -6.98 1.21 -6.99
CA ALA A 23 -7.96 0.41 -6.28
C ALA A 23 -7.42 -0.98 -5.88
N VAL A 24 -6.73 -1.65 -6.81
CA VAL A 24 -6.10 -2.97 -6.52
C VAL A 24 -4.98 -2.81 -5.50
N GLY A 25 -4.11 -1.82 -5.65
CA GLY A 25 -3.04 -1.54 -4.70
C GLY A 25 -3.56 -1.24 -3.29
N ALA A 26 -4.61 -0.41 -3.18
CA ALA A 26 -5.24 -0.10 -1.91
C ALA A 26 -5.87 -1.33 -1.25
N LEU A 27 -6.58 -2.16 -2.02
CA LEU A 27 -7.19 -3.38 -1.52
C LEU A 27 -6.12 -4.37 -1.00
N LEU A 28 -5.07 -4.61 -1.78
CA LEU A 28 -3.96 -5.48 -1.38
C LEU A 28 -3.22 -4.95 -0.14
N GLY A 29 -2.95 -3.65 -0.09
CA GLY A 29 -2.31 -3.00 1.06
C GLY A 29 -3.16 -3.13 2.32
N ALA A 30 -4.47 -2.89 2.22
CA ALA A 30 -5.40 -3.02 3.34
C ALA A 30 -5.48 -4.46 3.85
N LEU A 31 -5.60 -5.45 2.95
CA LEU A 31 -5.62 -6.88 3.34
C LEU A 31 -4.31 -7.31 4.01
N THR A 32 -3.18 -6.83 3.50
CA THR A 32 -1.87 -7.12 4.09
C THR A 32 -1.74 -6.50 5.48
N GLY A 33 -2.14 -5.23 5.64
CA GLY A 33 -2.15 -4.55 6.94
C GLY A 33 -3.06 -5.24 7.96
N LEU A 34 -4.25 -5.66 7.54
CA LEU A 34 -5.18 -6.42 8.38
C LEU A 34 -4.59 -7.77 8.81
N GLY A 35 -3.97 -8.50 7.88
CA GLY A 35 -3.29 -9.76 8.19
C GLY A 35 -2.15 -9.60 9.20
N ALA A 36 -1.33 -8.56 9.05
CA ALA A 36 -0.27 -8.24 10.00
C ALA A 36 -0.83 -7.94 11.40
N ALA A 37 -1.90 -7.14 11.49
CA ALA A 37 -2.58 -6.86 12.75
C ALA A 37 -3.17 -8.13 13.39
N TYR A 38 -3.80 -9.00 12.58
CA TYR A 38 -4.34 -10.27 13.05
C TYR A 38 -3.26 -11.19 13.63
N LEU A 39 -2.13 -11.33 12.95
CA LEU A 39 -1.00 -12.12 13.46
C LEU A 39 -0.42 -11.54 14.75
N LEU A 40 -0.41 -10.22 14.90
CA LEU A 40 0.05 -9.54 16.11
C LEU A 40 -0.85 -9.88 17.30
N VAL A 41 -2.17 -9.77 17.14
CA VAL A 41 -3.15 -10.14 18.17
C VAL A 41 -3.00 -11.61 18.54
N ARG A 42 -2.97 -12.49 17.55
CA ARG A 42 -2.83 -13.94 17.77
C ARG A 42 -1.54 -14.30 18.50
N ARG A 43 -0.44 -13.58 18.24
CA ARG A 43 0.83 -13.76 18.96
C ARG A 43 0.70 -13.40 20.44
N VAL A 44 0.01 -12.30 20.75
CA VAL A 44 -0.23 -11.85 22.14
C VAL A 44 -1.08 -12.89 22.87
N GLU A 45 -2.15 -13.37 22.24
CA GLU A 45 -3.02 -14.42 22.79
C GLU A 45 -2.25 -15.73 23.04
N GLN A 46 -1.45 -16.20 22.08
CA GLN A 46 -0.71 -17.46 22.21
C GLN A 46 0.43 -17.42 23.22
N ARG A 47 1.14 -16.28 23.34
CA ARG A 47 2.32 -16.18 24.20
C ARG A 47 2.00 -15.62 25.58
N GLY A 48 0.79 -15.13 25.82
CA GLY A 48 0.35 -14.54 27.09
C GLY A 48 1.15 -13.31 27.53
N GLN A 49 2.02 -12.78 26.66
CA GLN A 49 2.83 -11.60 26.95
C GLN A 49 2.18 -10.37 26.33
N PRO A 50 1.97 -9.31 27.12
CA PRO A 50 1.40 -8.08 26.59
C PRO A 50 2.30 -7.49 25.52
N LEU A 51 1.68 -6.83 24.53
CA LEU A 51 2.41 -6.17 23.46
C LEU A 51 3.23 -5.01 24.04
N THR A 52 4.53 -5.21 24.23
CA THR A 52 5.47 -4.15 24.62
C THR A 52 5.85 -3.33 23.39
N LEU A 53 4.96 -2.42 23.01
CA LEU A 53 5.23 -1.34 22.06
C LEU A 53 6.06 -0.26 22.76
N THR A 54 7.35 -0.19 22.43
CA THR A 54 8.21 0.91 22.86
C THR A 54 8.31 1.94 21.74
N PRO A 55 8.53 3.23 22.04
CA PRO A 55 8.74 4.26 21.01
C PRO A 55 9.84 3.88 20.00
N ALA A 56 10.92 3.24 20.48
CA ALA A 56 12.01 2.75 19.64
C ALA A 56 11.55 1.68 18.62
N LYS A 57 10.65 0.76 19.01
CA LYS A 57 10.07 -0.22 18.08
C LYS A 57 9.17 0.46 17.05
N GLY A 58 8.38 1.45 17.45
CA GLY A 58 7.55 2.25 16.55
C GLY A 58 8.38 3.01 15.51
N LEU A 59 9.46 3.67 15.94
CA LEU A 59 10.39 4.36 15.04
C LEU A 59 11.04 3.39 14.06
N LYS A 60 11.53 2.23 14.52
CA LYS A 60 12.12 1.21 13.65
C LYS A 60 11.12 0.72 12.60
N LEU A 61 9.87 0.51 12.99
CA LEU A 61 8.80 0.12 12.05
C LEU A 61 8.55 1.22 11.01
N GLY A 62 8.48 2.49 11.44
CA GLY A 62 8.28 3.63 10.56
C GLY A 62 9.41 3.80 9.54
N VAL A 63 10.67 3.64 9.95
CA VAL A 63 11.83 3.70 9.06
C VAL A 63 11.78 2.56 8.02
N LEU A 64 11.38 1.36 8.41
CA LEU A 64 11.21 0.24 7.47
C LEU A 64 10.13 0.54 6.43
N LEU A 65 8.97 1.05 6.87
CA LEU A 65 7.90 1.44 5.95
C LEU A 65 8.34 2.57 5.01
N ALA A 66 9.04 3.58 5.53
CA ALA A 66 9.61 4.65 4.71
C ALA A 66 10.63 4.11 3.68
N GLY A 67 11.44 3.11 4.05
CA GLY A 67 12.36 2.45 3.14
C GLY A 67 11.65 1.73 1.99
N VAL A 68 10.53 1.05 2.27
CA VAL A 68 9.70 0.41 1.23
C VAL A 68 9.10 1.45 0.29
N LEU A 69 8.48 2.51 0.84
CA LEU A 69 7.91 3.59 0.04
C LEU A 69 8.97 4.25 -0.84
N ARG A 70 10.15 4.55 -0.28
CA ARG A 70 11.30 5.07 -1.03
C ARG A 70 11.69 4.15 -2.19
N SER A 71 11.77 2.84 -1.94
CA SER A 71 12.18 1.86 -2.96
C SER A 71 11.21 1.82 -4.14
N ILE A 72 9.91 1.90 -3.86
CA ILE A 72 8.88 1.96 -4.91
C ILE A 72 9.01 3.25 -5.72
N LEU A 73 9.24 4.39 -5.04
CA LEU A 73 9.40 5.69 -5.70
C LEU A 73 10.66 5.75 -6.59
N SER A 74 11.75 5.07 -6.20
CA SER A 74 12.98 5.04 -7.00
C SER A 74 12.84 4.27 -8.33
N TRP A 75 11.83 3.42 -8.49
CA TRP A 75 11.61 2.68 -9.75
C TRP A 75 11.12 3.56 -10.90
N GLY A 76 10.82 4.84 -10.66
CA GLY A 76 10.44 5.81 -11.67
C GLY A 76 11.54 6.79 -12.08
N GLU A 77 12.76 6.65 -11.53
CA GLU A 77 13.90 7.56 -11.79
C GLU A 77 14.91 6.98 -12.80
N GLU A 78 14.61 5.86 -13.47
CA GLU A 78 15.41 5.28 -14.56
C GLU A 78 14.76 5.46 -15.94
#